data_AF-A0A1D3DZ09-F1
#
_entry.id   AF-A0A1D3DZ09-F1
#
_cell.length_a   1.000
_cell.length_b   1.000
_cell.length_c   1.000
_cell.angle_alpha   90.00
_cell.angle_beta   90.00
_cell.angle_gamma   90.00
#
_symmetry.space_group_name_H-M   'P 1'
#
loop_
_entity.id
_entity.type
_entity.pdbx_description
1 polymer ?
#
loop_
_entity_poly.entity_id
_entity_poly.type
_entity_poly.pdbx_seq_one_letter_code
_entity_poly.pdbx_strand_id
1 'polypeptide(L)'
;MTTTPTVPERAAAQAYLRLVETARAVLTDPGLAPMAAVHLASPMAEADEALRRAGLSGNEARLLRLAAGLRAGAAPGPLDDTASGPS
;
A
#
# COMPACT_ATOMS: atom_id res chain seq x y z
N MET A 1 -16.94 2.72 -13.34
CA MET A 1 -17.63 2.77 -12.03
C MET A 1 -16.69 2.24 -10.97
N THR A 2 -16.12 3.10 -10.11
CA THR A 2 -15.34 2.67 -8.95
C THR A 2 -16.31 2.32 -7.83
N THR A 3 -16.48 1.03 -7.57
CA THR A 3 -17.23 0.58 -6.39
C THR A 3 -16.45 0.96 -5.14
N THR A 4 -17.13 1.49 -4.13
CA THR A 4 -16.52 1.77 -2.82
C THR A 4 -15.96 0.48 -2.25
N PRO A 5 -14.68 0.43 -1.85
CA PRO A 5 -14.10 -0.80 -1.30
C PRO A 5 -14.75 -1.18 0.02
N THR A 6 -14.82 -2.48 0.29
CA THR A 6 -15.22 -2.97 1.62
C THR A 6 -14.11 -2.72 2.65
N VAL A 7 -14.43 -2.87 3.94
CA VAL A 7 -13.40 -2.77 5.01
C VAL A 7 -12.30 -3.83 4.84
N PRO A 8 -12.60 -5.13 4.62
CA PRO A 8 -11.58 -6.14 4.36
C PRO A 8 -10.72 -5.84 3.14
N GLU A 9 -11.33 -5.33 2.06
CA GLU A 9 -10.62 -4.95 0.84
C GLU A 9 -9.65 -3.78 1.04
N ARG A 10 -10.06 -2.75 1.81
CA ARG A 10 -9.15 -1.67 2.21
C ARG A 10 -7.99 -2.21 3.06
N ALA A 11 -8.27 -3.08 4.01
CA ALA A 11 -7.24 -3.68 4.86
C ALA A 11 -6.23 -4.51 4.04
N ALA A 12 -6.70 -5.30 3.07
CA ALA A 12 -5.84 -6.05 2.15
C ALA A 12 -4.95 -5.13 1.30
N ALA A 13 -5.53 -4.06 0.74
CA ALA A 13 -4.77 -3.09 -0.04
C ALA A 13 -3.73 -2.34 0.80
N GLN A 14 -4.05 -1.98 2.05
CA GLN A 14 -3.11 -1.37 2.98
C GLN A 14 -1.98 -2.33 3.38
N ALA A 15 -2.30 -3.59 3.69
CA ALA A 15 -1.29 -4.60 4.02
C ALA A 15 -0.32 -4.83 2.85
N TYR A 16 -0.83 -4.91 1.62
CA TYR A 16 -0.02 -5.00 0.41
C TYR A 16 0.90 -3.78 0.23
N LEU A 17 0.37 -2.56 0.39
CA LEU A 17 1.18 -1.34 0.28
C LEU A 17 2.28 -1.32 1.35
N ARG A 18 1.96 -1.65 2.60
CA ARG A 18 2.96 -1.76 3.67
C ARG A 18 4.04 -2.77 3.33
N LEU A 19 3.68 -3.95 2.82
CA LEU A 19 4.65 -4.96 2.38
C LEU A 19 5.59 -4.40 1.30
N VAL A 20 5.06 -3.71 0.29
CA VAL A 20 5.87 -3.10 -0.79
C VAL A 20 6.80 -2.01 -0.26
N GLU A 21 6.33 -1.16 0.64
CA GLU A 21 7.18 -0.12 1.24
C GLU A 21 8.26 -0.72 2.14
N THR A 22 7.95 -1.73 2.95
CA THR A 22 8.95 -2.44 3.75
C THR A 22 9.99 -3.13 2.86
N ALA A 23 9.56 -3.80 1.79
CA ALA A 23 10.47 -4.40 0.82
C ALA A 23 11.38 -3.36 0.17
N ARG A 24 10.85 -2.19 -0.22
CA ARG A 24 11.65 -1.09 -0.76
C ARG A 24 12.68 -0.60 0.27
N ALA A 25 12.28 -0.35 1.50
CA ALA A 25 13.17 0.13 2.56
C ALA A 25 14.31 -0.87 2.82
N VAL A 26 13.97 -2.16 2.96
CA VAL A 26 14.93 -3.24 3.20
C VAL A 26 15.90 -3.42 2.03
N LEU A 27 15.40 -3.40 0.79
CA LEU A 27 16.24 -3.63 -0.39
C LEU A 27 17.10 -2.43 -0.79
N THR A 28 16.73 -1.23 -0.35
CA THR A 28 17.50 0.00 -0.61
C THR A 28 18.59 0.24 0.45
N ASP A 29 18.49 -0.39 1.62
CA ASP A 29 19.49 -0.34 2.68
C ASP A 29 20.41 -1.58 2.62
N PRO A 30 21.69 -1.43 2.23
CA PRO A 30 22.64 -2.54 2.18
C PRO A 30 22.86 -3.24 3.54
N GLY A 31 22.61 -2.55 4.66
CA GLY A 31 22.69 -3.14 6.00
C GLY A 31 21.49 -4.02 6.34
N LEU A 32 20.32 -3.77 5.73
CA LEU A 32 19.11 -4.57 5.95
C LEU A 32 18.94 -5.67 4.92
N ALA A 33 19.49 -5.52 3.72
CA ALA A 33 19.33 -6.49 2.62
C ALA A 33 19.70 -7.94 3.01
N PRO A 34 20.79 -8.22 3.75
CA PRO A 34 21.09 -9.58 4.22
C PRO A 34 20.04 -10.16 5.17
N MET A 35 19.27 -9.30 5.85
CA MET A 35 18.23 -9.64 6.81
C MET A 35 16.81 -9.60 6.21
N ALA A 36 16.69 -9.52 4.87
CA ALA A 36 15.40 -9.33 4.21
C ALA A 36 14.35 -10.37 4.61
N ALA A 37 14.73 -11.65 4.72
CA ALA A 37 13.80 -12.70 5.15
C ALA A 37 13.18 -12.43 6.53
N VAL A 38 13.98 -11.91 7.48
CA VAL A 38 13.52 -11.59 8.83
C VAL A 38 12.58 -10.39 8.82
N HIS A 39 12.91 -9.36 8.05
CA HIS A 39 12.10 -8.14 7.97
C HIS A 39 10.81 -8.30 7.16
N LEU A 40 10.76 -9.25 6.21
CA LEU A 40 9.62 -9.43 5.30
C LEU A 40 8.66 -10.54 5.72
N ALA A 41 9.07 -11.47 6.59
CA ALA A 41 8.23 -12.60 6.98
C ALA A 41 6.85 -12.18 7.55
N SER A 42 6.83 -11.24 8.51
CA SER A 42 5.57 -10.76 9.09
C SER A 42 4.72 -9.98 8.08
N PRO A 43 5.24 -8.95 7.37
CA PRO A 43 4.47 -8.25 6.34
C PRO A 43 3.89 -9.15 5.25
N MET A 44 4.60 -10.21 4.85
CA MET A 44 4.11 -11.20 3.89
C MET A 44 2.91 -11.97 4.46
N ALA A 45 3.05 -12.55 5.66
CA ALA A 45 1.98 -13.30 6.31
C ALA A 45 0.73 -12.43 6.56
N GLU A 46 0.93 -11.17 6.94
CA GLU A 46 -0.18 -10.23 7.17
C GLU A 46 -0.89 -9.86 5.86
N ALA A 47 -0.15 -9.69 4.75
CA ALA A 47 -0.75 -9.45 3.44
C ALA A 47 -1.56 -10.66 2.98
N ASP A 48 -0.99 -11.87 3.06
CA ASP A 48 -1.68 -13.12 2.68
C ASP A 48 -2.97 -13.32 3.47
N GLU A 49 -2.93 -13.10 4.78
CA GLU A 49 -4.10 -13.20 5.64
C GLU A 49 -5.17 -12.17 5.28
N ALA A 50 -4.78 -10.93 5.01
CA ALA A 50 -5.72 -9.88 4.61
C ALA A 50 -6.35 -10.18 3.24
N LEU A 51 -5.57 -10.69 2.29
CA LEU A 51 -6.05 -11.16 0.97
C LEU A 51 -7.11 -12.25 1.12
N ARG A 52 -6.85 -13.26 1.95
CA ARG A 52 -7.81 -14.34 2.22
C ARG A 52 -9.09 -13.80 2.85
N ARG A 53 -8.98 -12.96 3.88
CA ARG A 53 -10.14 -12.34 4.55
C ARG A 53 -10.97 -11.45 3.62
N ALA A 54 -10.34 -10.81 2.65
CA ALA A 54 -11.03 -9.99 1.65
C ALA A 54 -11.66 -10.82 0.51
N GLY A 55 -11.42 -12.13 0.46
CA GLY A 55 -11.84 -12.97 -0.67
C GLY A 55 -11.14 -12.59 -1.98
N LEU A 56 -9.92 -12.01 -1.89
CA LEU A 56 -9.16 -11.53 -3.04
C LEU A 56 -8.06 -12.48 -3.51
N SER A 57 -7.87 -13.63 -2.84
CA SER A 57 -6.98 -14.68 -3.33
C SER A 57 -7.45 -15.15 -4.72
N GLY A 58 -6.59 -15.05 -5.74
CA GLY A 58 -6.93 -15.32 -7.14
C GLY A 58 -7.65 -14.16 -7.85
N ASN A 59 -7.75 -12.97 -7.22
CA ASN A 59 -8.28 -11.74 -7.80
C ASN A 59 -7.36 -10.54 -7.54
N GLU A 60 -6.08 -10.74 -7.83
CA GLU A 60 -4.99 -9.79 -7.59
C GLU A 60 -5.19 -8.50 -8.40
N ALA A 61 -5.79 -8.59 -9.59
CA ALA A 61 -6.13 -7.42 -10.40
C ALA A 61 -7.04 -6.44 -9.65
N ARG A 62 -7.98 -6.94 -8.83
CA ARG A 62 -8.83 -6.10 -7.99
C ARG A 62 -8.03 -5.47 -6.85
N LEU A 63 -7.18 -6.23 -6.18
CA LEU A 63 -6.28 -5.71 -5.16
C LEU A 63 -5.42 -4.56 -5.69
N LEU A 64 -4.79 -4.73 -6.86
CA LEU A 64 -3.92 -3.73 -7.48
C LEU A 64 -4.66 -2.43 -7.80
N ARG A 65 -5.91 -2.51 -8.28
CA ARG A 65 -6.75 -1.31 -8.50
C ARG A 65 -7.05 -0.59 -7.18
N LEU A 66 -7.33 -1.34 -6.11
CA LEU A 66 -7.58 -0.76 -4.79
C LEU A 66 -6.33 -0.08 -4.22
N ALA A 67 -5.18 -0.74 -4.32
CA ALA A 67 -3.89 -0.19 -3.87
C ALA A 67 -3.52 1.10 -4.64
N ALA A 68 -3.74 1.12 -5.96
CA ALA A 68 -3.56 2.32 -6.77
C ALA A 68 -4.49 3.47 -6.33
N GLY A 69 -5.77 3.17 -6.08
CA GLY A 69 -6.72 4.16 -5.57
C GLY A 69 -6.32 4.74 -4.21
N LEU A 70 -5.84 3.89 -3.28
CA LEU A 70 -5.36 4.34 -1.98
C LEU A 70 -4.13 5.25 -2.09
N ARG A 71 -3.16 4.91 -2.95
CA ARG A 71 -1.99 5.77 -3.19
C ARG A 71 -2.39 7.12 -3.80
N ALA A 72 -3.32 7.12 -4.77
CA ALA A 72 -3.79 8.36 -5.38
C ALA A 72 -4.49 9.28 -4.38
N GLY A 73 -5.26 8.71 -3.44
CA GLY A 73 -5.88 9.48 -2.36
C GLY A 73 -4.91 9.94 -1.25
N ALA A 74 -3.73 9.32 -1.14
CA ALA A 74 -2.71 9.67 -0.16
C ALA A 74 -1.67 10.68 -0.68
N ALA A 75 -1.63 10.95 -1.99
CA ALA A 75 -0.79 12.00 -2.53
C ALA A 75 -1.22 13.35 -1.92
N PRO A 76 -0.29 14.17 -1.39
CA PRO A 76 -0.63 15.53 -1.03
C PRO A 76 -1.27 16.20 -2.26
N GLY A 77 -2.44 16.82 -2.09
CA GLY A 77 -3.09 17.57 -3.15
C GLY A 77 -2.10 18.56 -3.78
N PRO A 78 -2.30 18.96 -5.06
CA PRO A 78 -1.44 19.97 -5.68
C PRO A 78 -1.34 21.13 -4.69
N LEU A 79 -0.11 21.54 -4.36
CA LEU A 79 0.16 22.69 -3.51
C LEU A 79 -0.84 23.77 -3.93
N ASP A 80 -1.70 24.18 -3.00
CA ASP A 80 -2.74 25.16 -3.23
C ASP A 80 -2.02 26.48 -3.53
N ASP A 81 -1.64 26.65 -4.79
CA ASP A 81 -0.98 27.82 -5.34
C ASP A 81 -2.08 28.88 -5.58
N THR A 82 -2.79 29.20 -4.51
CA THR A 82 -3.63 30.39 -4.45
C THR A 82 -2.77 31.50 -3.88
N ALA A 83 -2.11 32.16 -4.82
CA ALA A 83 -1.64 33.52 -4.70
C ALA A 83 -2.51 34.39 -3.77
N SER A 84 -1.86 35.05 -2.80
CA SER A 84 -1.80 36.52 -2.85
C SER A 84 -0.62 37.04 -2.03
N GLY A 85 0.25 37.74 -2.75
CA GLY A 85 1.22 38.67 -2.18
C GLY A 85 0.53 39.93 -1.59
N PRO A 86 1.30 41.01 -1.39
CA PRO A 86 1.47 41.62 -0.07
C PRO A 86 0.43 42.69 0.26
N SER A 87 0.25 42.93 1.55
CA SER A 87 -0.15 44.23 2.11
C SER A 87 0.58 44.47 3.41
#